data_AF-A0A2U2HBZ4-F1
#
_entry.id   AF-A0A2U2HBZ4-F1
#
_cell.length_a   1.000
_cell.length_b   1.000
_cell.length_c   1.000
_cell.angle_alpha   90.00
_cell.angle_beta   90.00
_cell.angle_gamma   90.00
#
_symmetry.space_group_name_H-M   'P 1'
#
loop_
_entity.id
_entity.type
_entity.pdbx_description
1 polymer ?
#
loop_
_entity_poly.entity_id
_entity_poly.type
_entity_poly.pdbx_seq_one_letter_code
_entity_poly.pdbx_strand_id
1 'polypeptide(L)'
;MIRLASVINDFESDLLAQYGGKLNADQRRALAAMKRCRNQASLKMQVRCDDSEHQVYVPHSCGNRHCPHCQHHESEQWLARQRARQLPAEYFLLTFTLPAEFRPIWQAHQSVLYDLLMRAAWDTVRTFSENDKQLRGTPGAIAVLHTHTRRLDYHPHVHLVMPAGAVDTVRKRWNTKRAPGSKGDYLFSHKALSKVFRAKILAGIAQAGLALPVRHPVCWVVDCKSVGSGDKALVYLGRYLYRGVIAEKNIVAVSGGQVSFRYQNAKTKKMELRTVPGAQFLWLVLQHVLPKGFRRARNFGILHSNCKRLITLLHVLLKCLPPRVTDALRKRSPIACPCCGAAMSIVQTRMRRPPKPIEAQAGMATM
;
A
#
# COMPACT_ATOMS: atom_id res chain seq x y z
N MET A 1 11.51 -9.57 -18.15
CA MET A 1 10.67 -9.45 -16.94
C MET A 1 9.24 -9.71 -17.34
N ILE A 2 8.56 -10.66 -16.68
CA ILE A 2 7.16 -11.01 -16.98
C ILE A 2 6.25 -9.92 -16.39
N ARG A 3 5.40 -9.30 -17.23
CA ARG A 3 4.47 -8.25 -16.78
C ARG A 3 3.16 -8.87 -16.32
N LEU A 4 2.51 -8.29 -15.32
CA LEU A 4 1.20 -8.77 -14.89
C LEU A 4 0.16 -8.67 -16.02
N ALA A 5 0.29 -7.66 -16.90
CA ALA A 5 -0.57 -7.51 -18.07
C ALA A 5 -0.50 -8.70 -19.03
N SER A 6 0.68 -9.32 -19.24
CA SER A 6 0.80 -10.51 -20.10
C SER A 6 0.17 -11.72 -19.43
N VAL A 7 0.42 -11.93 -18.13
CA VAL A 7 -0.23 -13.01 -17.36
C VAL A 7 -1.76 -12.88 -17.38
N ILE A 8 -2.30 -11.66 -17.35
CA ILE A 8 -3.75 -11.44 -17.50
C ILE A 8 -4.21 -11.82 -18.91
N ASN A 9 -3.49 -11.45 -19.97
CA ASN A 9 -3.86 -11.84 -21.32
C ASN A 9 -3.90 -13.36 -21.50
N ASP A 10 -2.94 -14.07 -20.91
CA ASP A 10 -2.80 -15.52 -21.06
C ASP A 10 -3.88 -16.30 -20.29
N PHE A 11 -4.33 -15.80 -19.13
CA PHE A 11 -5.16 -16.57 -18.19
C PHE A 11 -6.50 -15.93 -17.81
N GLU A 12 -6.90 -14.79 -18.40
CA GLU A 12 -8.18 -14.15 -18.07
C GLU A 12 -9.37 -15.06 -18.38
N SER A 13 -9.37 -15.77 -19.51
CA SER A 13 -10.44 -16.69 -19.89
C SER A 13 -10.62 -17.80 -18.84
N ASP A 14 -9.52 -18.45 -18.42
CA ASP A 14 -9.55 -19.49 -17.39
C ASP A 14 -9.97 -18.95 -16.02
N LEU A 15 -9.51 -17.75 -15.67
CA LEU A 15 -9.93 -17.06 -14.45
C LEU A 15 -11.45 -16.83 -14.45
N LEU A 16 -12.00 -16.33 -15.57
CA LEU A 16 -13.43 -16.06 -15.69
C LEU A 16 -14.25 -17.35 -15.65
N ALA A 17 -13.77 -18.42 -16.27
CA ALA A 17 -14.41 -19.74 -16.21
C ALA A 17 -14.41 -20.31 -14.78
N GLN A 18 -13.29 -20.27 -14.06
CA GLN A 18 -13.15 -20.90 -12.75
C GLN A 18 -13.63 -20.03 -11.57
N TYR A 19 -13.43 -18.71 -11.65
CA TYR A 19 -13.65 -17.76 -10.55
C TYR A 19 -14.63 -16.64 -10.90
N GLY A 20 -15.21 -16.62 -12.10
CA GLY A 20 -16.12 -15.56 -12.55
C GLY A 20 -17.24 -15.26 -11.55
N GLY A 21 -17.92 -16.28 -11.03
CA GLY A 21 -18.98 -16.10 -10.02
C GLY A 21 -18.51 -15.49 -8.69
N LYS A 22 -17.21 -15.54 -8.39
CA LYS A 22 -16.60 -14.98 -7.17
C LYS A 22 -16.04 -13.57 -7.37
N LEU A 23 -15.93 -13.09 -8.62
CA LEU A 23 -15.37 -11.78 -8.92
C LEU A 23 -16.40 -10.66 -8.80
N ASN A 24 -16.16 -9.76 -7.85
CA ASN A 24 -16.96 -8.55 -7.70
C ASN A 24 -16.61 -7.48 -8.76
N ALA A 25 -17.42 -6.43 -8.84
CA ALA A 25 -17.26 -5.37 -9.83
C ALA A 25 -15.93 -4.59 -9.69
N ASP A 26 -15.42 -4.41 -8.45
CA ASP A 26 -14.13 -3.76 -8.21
C ASP A 26 -12.97 -4.61 -8.73
N GLN A 27 -13.01 -5.92 -8.50
CA GLN A 27 -12.01 -6.87 -9.00
C GLN A 27 -11.98 -6.90 -10.52
N ARG A 28 -13.14 -6.93 -11.18
CA ARG A 28 -13.23 -6.87 -12.65
C ARG A 28 -12.67 -5.57 -13.21
N ARG A 29 -12.99 -4.43 -12.59
CA ARG A 29 -12.41 -3.13 -12.97
C ARG A 29 -10.89 -3.09 -12.79
N ALA A 30 -10.39 -3.65 -11.69
CA ALA A 30 -8.95 -3.74 -11.45
C ALA A 30 -8.25 -4.64 -12.48
N LEU A 31 -8.82 -5.80 -12.80
CA LEU A 31 -8.33 -6.71 -13.83
C LEU A 31 -8.23 -6.00 -15.19
N ALA A 32 -9.33 -5.39 -15.65
CA ALA A 32 -9.37 -4.67 -16.94
C ALA A 32 -8.42 -3.46 -17.01
N ALA A 33 -8.19 -2.79 -15.87
CA ALA A 33 -7.22 -1.71 -15.80
C ALA A 33 -5.78 -2.24 -15.87
N MET A 34 -5.45 -3.30 -15.12
CA MET A 34 -4.11 -3.90 -15.12
C MET A 34 -3.77 -4.56 -16.47
N LYS A 35 -4.74 -5.20 -17.14
CA LYS A 35 -4.58 -5.79 -18.48
C LYS A 35 -4.08 -4.78 -19.52
N ARG A 36 -4.55 -3.54 -19.45
CA ARG A 36 -4.23 -2.47 -20.41
C ARG A 36 -3.13 -1.54 -19.91
N CYS A 37 -2.35 -1.90 -18.89
CA CYS A 37 -1.35 -0.99 -18.34
C CYS A 37 -0.08 -0.99 -19.21
N ARG A 38 0.28 0.19 -19.76
CA ARG A 38 1.52 0.43 -20.51
C ARG A 38 1.77 -0.55 -21.66
N ASN A 39 0.72 -0.86 -22.41
CA ASN A 39 0.77 -1.64 -23.64
C ASN A 39 -0.06 -0.99 -24.77
N GLN A 40 -0.13 -1.62 -25.93
CA GLN A 40 -0.81 -1.06 -27.11
C GLN A 40 -2.31 -0.79 -26.92
N ALA A 41 -2.96 -1.46 -25.96
CA ALA A 41 -4.36 -1.23 -25.61
C ALA A 41 -4.57 -0.03 -24.65
N SER A 42 -3.49 0.62 -24.21
CA SER A 42 -3.56 1.85 -23.41
C SER A 42 -3.90 3.04 -24.31
N LEU A 43 -4.48 4.08 -23.71
CA LEU A 43 -4.32 5.42 -24.28
C LEU A 43 -2.82 5.72 -24.42
N LYS A 44 -2.44 6.58 -25.35
CA LYS A 44 -1.04 7.01 -25.54
C LYS A 44 -0.86 8.50 -25.28
N MET A 45 0.37 8.90 -24.96
CA MET A 45 0.82 10.28 -25.04
C MET A 45 1.81 10.43 -26.18
N GLN A 46 1.69 11.52 -26.91
CA GLN A 46 2.70 11.94 -27.88
C GLN A 46 3.75 12.74 -27.14
N VAL A 47 5.01 12.33 -27.30
CA VAL A 47 6.17 13.07 -26.82
C VAL A 47 7.02 13.47 -28.02
N ARG A 48 7.59 14.68 -27.98
CA ARG A 48 8.48 15.21 -29.01
C ARG A 48 9.84 15.51 -28.38
N CYS A 49 10.90 15.21 -29.11
CA CYS A 49 12.26 15.53 -28.72
C CYS A 49 12.43 17.05 -28.69
N ASP A 50 13.13 17.56 -27.67
CA ASP A 50 13.41 19.00 -27.59
C ASP A 50 14.51 19.43 -28.58
N ASP A 51 15.37 18.48 -29.01
CA ASP A 51 16.55 18.73 -29.87
C ASP A 51 16.40 18.18 -31.30
N SER A 52 15.27 17.54 -31.65
CA SER A 52 15.03 17.00 -32.99
C SER A 52 13.54 16.89 -33.32
N GLU A 53 13.20 16.65 -34.59
CA GLU A 53 11.80 16.43 -35.00
C GLU A 53 11.25 15.06 -34.57
N HIS A 54 12.04 14.25 -33.87
CA HIS A 54 11.65 12.90 -33.49
C HIS A 54 10.47 12.92 -32.50
N GLN A 55 9.49 12.06 -32.76
CA GLN A 55 8.31 11.91 -31.92
C GLN A 55 8.03 10.45 -31.60
N VAL A 56 7.54 10.20 -30.40
CA VAL A 56 7.24 8.84 -29.90
C VAL A 56 5.85 8.83 -29.25
N TYR A 57 5.14 7.71 -29.40
CA TYR A 57 3.87 7.48 -28.71
C TYR A 57 4.07 6.53 -27.54
N VAL A 58 4.00 7.07 -26.33
CA VAL A 58 4.23 6.32 -25.10
C VAL A 58 2.89 5.83 -24.51
N PRO A 59 2.71 4.53 -24.25
CA PRO A 59 1.53 4.00 -23.58
C PRO A 59 1.33 4.55 -22.16
N HIS A 60 0.10 4.95 -21.83
CA HIS A 60 -0.26 5.44 -20.50
C HIS A 60 -0.24 4.33 -19.44
N SER A 61 0.04 4.72 -18.20
CA SER A 61 -0.28 3.89 -17.05
C SER A 61 -1.79 3.79 -16.83
N CYS A 62 -2.26 2.65 -16.32
CA CYS A 62 -3.69 2.47 -16.02
C CYS A 62 -4.17 3.25 -14.77
N GLY A 63 -3.25 3.72 -13.92
CA GLY A 63 -3.58 4.51 -12.73
C GLY A 63 -4.30 3.74 -11.62
N ASN A 64 -4.55 2.43 -11.77
CA ASN A 64 -5.21 1.63 -10.75
C ASN A 64 -4.27 1.35 -9.56
N ARG A 65 -4.76 1.55 -8.34
CA ARG A 65 -4.00 1.38 -7.08
C ARG A 65 -3.54 -0.03 -6.75
N HIS A 66 -4.04 -1.01 -7.49
CA HIS A 66 -3.64 -2.40 -7.35
C HIS A 66 -2.61 -2.80 -8.42
N CYS A 67 -2.32 -1.93 -9.39
CA CYS A 67 -1.35 -2.22 -10.45
C CYS A 67 0.08 -2.18 -9.89
N PRO A 68 0.87 -3.25 -10.07
CA PRO A 68 2.25 -3.28 -9.60
C PRO A 68 3.23 -2.48 -10.47
N HIS A 69 2.77 -2.01 -11.63
CA HIS A 69 3.65 -1.42 -12.65
C HIS A 69 3.75 0.10 -12.56
N CYS A 70 2.67 0.83 -12.23
CA CYS A 70 2.62 2.27 -12.50
C CYS A 70 2.78 3.22 -11.31
N GLN A 71 2.40 2.83 -10.08
CA GLN A 71 2.20 3.81 -9.00
C GLN A 71 3.45 4.08 -8.12
N HIS A 72 4.64 3.98 -8.71
CA HIS A 72 5.88 4.19 -7.96
C HIS A 72 5.99 5.61 -7.41
N HIS A 73 5.70 6.61 -8.24
CA HIS A 73 5.85 8.00 -7.87
C HIS A 73 4.83 8.44 -6.82
N GLU A 74 3.62 7.88 -6.86
CA GLU A 74 2.56 8.08 -5.89
C GLU A 74 2.99 7.55 -4.50
N SER A 75 3.74 6.45 -4.47
CA SER A 75 4.40 5.93 -3.26
C SER A 75 5.40 6.92 -2.68
N GLU A 76 6.23 7.53 -3.53
CA GLU A 76 7.24 8.51 -3.11
C GLU A 76 6.57 9.77 -2.56
N GLN A 77 5.53 10.27 -3.25
CA GLN A 77 4.74 11.40 -2.75
C GLN A 77 4.07 11.12 -1.41
N TRP A 78 3.51 9.92 -1.25
CA TRP A 78 2.92 9.53 0.03
C TRP A 78 3.97 9.50 1.14
N LEU A 79 5.14 8.94 0.87
CA LEU A 79 6.25 8.87 1.82
C LEU A 79 6.78 10.26 2.21
N ALA A 80 6.98 11.15 1.24
CA ALA A 80 7.39 12.53 1.49
C ALA A 80 6.41 13.26 2.42
N ARG A 81 5.09 13.08 2.20
CA ARG A 81 4.05 13.64 3.07
C ARG A 81 4.07 13.07 4.49
N GLN A 82 4.45 11.81 4.68
CA GLN A 82 4.56 11.23 6.03
C GLN A 82 5.82 11.73 6.74
N ARG A 83 6.95 11.81 6.03
CA ARG A 83 8.22 12.31 6.57
C ARG A 83 8.15 13.76 7.02
N ALA A 84 7.46 14.59 6.25
CA ALA A 84 7.19 15.99 6.60
C ALA A 84 6.39 16.16 7.90
N ARG A 85 5.82 15.07 8.46
CA ARG A 85 5.06 15.07 9.72
C ARG A 85 5.75 14.27 10.84
N GLN A 86 6.95 13.75 10.60
CA GLN A 86 7.68 13.04 11.64
C GLN A 86 8.04 13.99 12.79
N LEU A 87 8.04 13.45 14.00
CA LEU A 87 8.38 14.13 15.23
C LEU A 87 9.65 13.51 15.80
N PRO A 88 10.46 14.24 16.59
CA PRO A 88 11.69 13.72 17.18
C PRO A 88 11.38 12.79 18.36
N ALA A 89 10.94 11.58 18.05
CA ALA A 89 10.61 10.53 19.01
C ALA A 89 10.99 9.15 18.47
N GLU A 90 11.12 8.17 19.36
CA GLU A 90 11.15 6.77 18.96
C GLU A 90 9.79 6.35 18.40
N TYR A 91 9.78 5.62 17.30
CA TYR A 91 8.58 5.11 16.66
C TYR A 91 8.45 3.61 16.87
N PHE A 92 7.19 3.17 16.94
CA PHE A 92 6.82 1.78 17.08
C PHE A 92 5.94 1.37 15.91
N LEU A 93 6.20 0.17 15.38
CA LEU A 93 5.35 -0.53 14.43
C LEU A 93 4.47 -1.51 15.22
N LEU A 94 3.19 -1.18 15.34
CA LEU A 94 2.19 -2.07 15.90
C LEU A 94 1.47 -2.82 14.79
N THR A 95 1.25 -4.12 14.95
CA THR A 95 0.54 -4.94 13.96
C THR A 95 -0.62 -5.65 14.63
N PHE A 96 -1.84 -5.38 14.17
CA PHE A 96 -3.06 -5.99 14.67
C PHE A 96 -3.61 -6.96 13.62
N THR A 97 -3.76 -8.22 14.01
CA THR A 97 -4.17 -9.31 13.13
C THR A 97 -5.30 -10.09 13.78
N LEU A 98 -6.37 -10.38 13.04
CA LEU A 98 -7.42 -11.26 13.54
C LEU A 98 -7.05 -12.73 13.30
N PRO A 99 -7.62 -13.64 14.11
CA PRO A 99 -7.56 -15.07 13.84
C PRO A 99 -8.11 -15.45 12.46
N ALA A 100 -7.65 -16.59 11.93
CA ALA A 100 -7.98 -17.03 10.57
C ALA A 100 -9.47 -17.34 10.38
N GLU A 101 -10.15 -17.69 11.47
CA GLU A 101 -11.57 -18.01 11.59
C GLU A 101 -12.47 -16.82 11.20
N PHE A 102 -11.96 -15.59 11.29
CA PHE A 102 -12.68 -14.38 10.87
C PHE A 102 -12.57 -14.10 9.36
N ARG A 103 -11.72 -14.83 8.61
CA ARG A 103 -11.50 -14.56 7.18
C ARG A 103 -12.78 -14.70 6.33
N PRO A 104 -13.66 -15.71 6.54
CA PRO A 104 -14.89 -15.84 5.74
C PRO A 104 -15.80 -14.61 5.88
N ILE A 105 -16.08 -14.17 7.11
CA ILE A 105 -16.90 -12.96 7.33
C ILE A 105 -16.23 -11.72 6.75
N TRP A 106 -14.90 -11.67 6.75
CA TRP A 106 -14.15 -10.58 6.15
C TRP A 106 -14.30 -10.52 4.64
N GLN A 107 -14.24 -11.66 3.97
CA GLN A 107 -14.45 -11.74 2.53
C GLN A 107 -15.87 -11.30 2.16
N ALA A 108 -16.87 -11.65 2.97
CA ALA A 108 -18.25 -11.25 2.77
C ALA A 108 -18.53 -9.76 3.06
N HIS A 109 -17.89 -9.18 4.09
CA HIS A 109 -18.21 -7.83 4.61
C HIS A 109 -17.00 -6.89 4.62
N GLN A 110 -16.23 -6.88 3.53
CA GLN A 110 -14.95 -6.17 3.42
C GLN A 110 -14.99 -4.70 3.87
N SER A 111 -15.93 -3.90 3.35
CA SER A 111 -16.00 -2.46 3.65
C SER A 111 -16.17 -2.19 5.15
N VAL A 112 -17.08 -2.91 5.80
CA VAL A 112 -17.39 -2.76 7.23
C VAL A 112 -16.23 -3.27 8.07
N LEU A 113 -15.72 -4.46 7.79
CA LEU A 113 -14.73 -5.11 8.65
C LEU A 113 -13.30 -4.56 8.49
N TYR A 114 -12.88 -4.13 7.29
CA TYR A 114 -11.60 -3.43 7.14
C TYR A 114 -11.62 -2.09 7.88
N ASP A 115 -12.75 -1.40 7.84
CA ASP A 115 -12.89 -0.12 8.51
C ASP A 115 -12.95 -0.29 10.04
N LEU A 116 -13.71 -1.27 10.53
CA LEU A 116 -13.71 -1.68 11.93
C LEU A 116 -12.30 -2.05 12.42
N LEU A 117 -11.54 -2.85 11.65
CA LEU A 117 -10.16 -3.21 11.98
C LEU A 117 -9.30 -1.95 12.23
N MET A 118 -9.33 -0.99 11.30
CA MET A 118 -8.51 0.21 11.40
C MET A 118 -8.92 1.09 12.59
N ARG A 119 -10.23 1.26 12.83
CA ARG A 119 -10.74 2.03 13.97
C ARG A 119 -10.41 1.36 15.29
N ALA A 120 -10.69 0.06 15.43
CA ALA A 120 -10.43 -0.68 16.66
C ALA A 120 -8.93 -0.69 17.02
N ALA A 121 -8.04 -0.84 16.04
CA ALA A 121 -6.60 -0.72 16.26
C ALA A 121 -6.20 0.68 16.75
N TRP A 122 -6.69 1.74 16.09
CA TRP A 122 -6.45 3.11 16.51
C TRP A 122 -6.99 3.39 17.92
N ASP A 123 -8.23 3.04 18.18
CA ASP A 123 -8.88 3.27 19.47
C ASP A 123 -8.18 2.53 20.60
N THR A 124 -7.64 1.33 20.32
CA THR A 124 -6.83 0.60 21.29
C THR A 124 -5.59 1.40 21.67
N VAL A 125 -4.77 1.83 20.70
CA VAL A 125 -3.53 2.55 21.02
C VAL A 125 -3.77 3.95 21.60
N ARG A 126 -4.86 4.62 21.18
CA ARG A 126 -5.30 5.89 21.77
C ARG A 126 -5.65 5.73 23.24
N THR A 127 -6.53 4.78 23.59
CA THR A 127 -6.90 4.52 24.98
C THR A 127 -5.69 4.14 25.83
N PHE A 128 -4.72 3.41 25.28
CA PHE A 128 -3.49 3.08 26.01
C PHE A 128 -2.61 4.31 26.25
N SER A 129 -2.46 5.19 25.26
CA SER A 129 -1.70 6.43 25.40
C SER A 129 -2.31 7.40 26.42
N GLU A 130 -3.63 7.52 26.43
CA GLU A 130 -4.36 8.38 27.37
C GLU A 130 -4.20 7.91 28.82
N ASN A 131 -4.16 6.59 29.05
CA ASN A 131 -4.03 5.98 30.38
C ASN A 131 -2.57 5.71 30.80
N ASP A 132 -1.60 5.87 29.91
CA ASP A 132 -0.19 5.62 30.20
C ASP A 132 0.40 6.71 31.11
N LYS A 133 1.14 6.30 32.14
CA LYS A 133 1.69 7.20 33.17
C LYS A 133 2.70 8.22 32.62
N GLN A 134 3.35 7.96 31.48
CA GLN A 134 4.28 8.89 30.83
C GLN A 134 3.57 9.70 29.73
N LEU A 135 2.82 9.04 28.84
CA LEU A 135 2.20 9.71 27.69
C LEU A 135 1.04 10.64 28.08
N ARG A 136 0.08 10.16 28.90
CA ARG A 136 -1.08 10.92 29.42
C ARG A 136 -1.72 11.88 28.40
N GLY A 137 -1.94 11.42 27.17
CA GLY A 137 -2.40 12.33 26.12
C GLY A 137 -2.74 11.66 24.81
N THR A 138 -3.18 12.48 23.86
CA THR A 138 -3.56 12.05 22.51
C THR A 138 -2.32 11.75 21.68
N PRO A 139 -2.13 10.51 21.21
CA PRO A 139 -1.00 10.15 20.36
C PRO A 139 -1.30 10.52 18.89
N GLY A 140 -0.42 10.10 17.99
CA GLY A 140 -0.71 10.03 16.55
C GLY A 140 -0.28 8.70 15.97
N ALA A 141 -0.89 8.29 14.86
CA ALA A 141 -0.46 7.08 14.17
C ALA A 141 -0.72 7.18 12.67
N ILE A 142 0.12 6.52 11.88
CA ILE A 142 -0.14 6.25 10.46
C ILE A 142 -0.56 4.79 10.37
N ALA A 143 -1.81 4.56 10.00
CA ALA A 143 -2.42 3.24 9.84
C ALA A 143 -2.39 2.79 8.38
N VAL A 144 -1.97 1.56 8.12
CA VAL A 144 -1.96 0.96 6.78
C VAL A 144 -2.58 -0.44 6.84
N LEU A 145 -3.66 -0.64 6.08
CA LEU A 145 -4.30 -1.94 5.89
C LEU A 145 -3.50 -2.78 4.89
N HIS A 146 -3.18 -4.01 5.30
CA HIS A 146 -2.69 -5.08 4.44
C HIS A 146 -3.73 -6.20 4.40
N THR A 147 -3.83 -6.89 3.26
CA THR A 147 -4.80 -7.99 3.06
C THR A 147 -4.13 -9.32 2.76
N HIS A 148 -2.81 -9.38 2.68
CA HIS A 148 -2.10 -10.54 2.15
C HIS A 148 -0.82 -10.89 2.91
N THR A 149 -0.46 -12.17 2.85
CA THR A 149 0.89 -12.62 3.17
C THR A 149 1.83 -12.36 1.98
N ARG A 150 3.15 -12.55 2.19
CA ARG A 150 4.13 -12.53 1.07
C ARG A 150 3.87 -13.65 0.04
N ARG A 151 3.17 -14.72 0.46
CA ARG A 151 2.75 -15.84 -0.39
C ARG A 151 1.41 -15.58 -1.10
N LEU A 152 0.86 -14.37 -0.99
CA LEU A 152 -0.45 -13.92 -1.52
C LEU A 152 -1.69 -14.53 -0.85
N ASP A 153 -1.54 -15.26 0.26
CA ASP A 153 -2.70 -15.78 1.00
C ASP A 153 -3.47 -14.64 1.66
N TYR A 154 -4.80 -14.76 1.71
CA TYR A 154 -5.66 -13.77 2.34
C TYR A 154 -5.43 -13.70 3.85
N HIS A 155 -4.93 -12.54 4.30
CA HIS A 155 -4.50 -12.30 5.66
C HIS A 155 -4.65 -10.82 6.02
N PRO A 156 -5.87 -10.34 6.29
CA PRO A 156 -6.07 -8.94 6.65
C PRO A 156 -5.49 -8.59 8.03
N HIS A 157 -4.73 -7.50 8.06
CA HIS A 157 -4.10 -6.94 9.26
C HIS A 157 -3.85 -5.44 9.05
N VAL A 158 -3.72 -4.69 10.14
CA VAL A 158 -3.36 -3.27 10.09
C VAL A 158 -2.04 -3.04 10.80
N HIS A 159 -1.18 -2.26 10.16
CA HIS A 159 0.02 -1.71 10.75
C HIS A 159 -0.23 -0.28 11.21
N LEU A 160 0.18 0.05 12.44
CA LEU A 160 0.26 1.43 12.93
C LEU A 160 1.72 1.82 13.12
N VAL A 161 2.14 2.93 12.52
CA VAL A 161 3.42 3.59 12.83
C VAL A 161 3.13 4.75 13.76
N MET A 162 3.52 4.63 15.02
CA MET A 162 3.17 5.55 16.11
C MET A 162 4.45 6.05 16.80
N PRO A 163 4.67 7.37 16.95
CA PRO A 163 5.70 7.88 17.84
C PRO A 163 5.34 7.55 19.29
N ALA A 164 6.34 7.30 20.13
CA ALA A 164 6.24 7.23 21.58
C ALA A 164 6.09 8.63 22.18
N GLY A 165 5.12 9.39 21.67
CA GLY A 165 4.84 10.75 22.09
C GLY A 165 3.38 11.12 21.88
N ALA A 166 2.89 11.97 22.77
CA ALA A 166 1.50 12.37 22.86
C ALA A 166 1.36 13.82 23.31
N VAL A 167 0.25 14.45 22.94
CA VAL A 167 -0.10 15.80 23.39
C VAL A 167 -1.10 15.70 24.53
N ASP A 168 -0.71 16.20 25.69
CA ASP A 168 -1.60 16.46 26.83
C ASP A 168 -2.20 17.86 26.62
N THR A 169 -3.43 17.91 26.13
CA THR A 169 -4.13 19.17 25.81
C THR A 169 -4.51 19.98 27.04
N VAL A 170 -4.70 19.31 28.19
CA VAL A 170 -5.04 19.94 29.46
C VAL A 170 -3.84 20.68 30.01
N ARG A 171 -2.68 20.01 30.07
CA ARG A 171 -1.43 20.61 30.55
C ARG A 171 -0.63 21.33 29.46
N LYS A 172 -1.16 21.38 28.23
CA LYS A 172 -0.54 22.00 27.04
C LYS A 172 0.92 21.58 26.84
N ARG A 173 1.20 20.28 26.95
CA ARG A 173 2.58 19.75 26.87
C ARG A 173 2.72 18.55 25.95
N TRP A 174 3.91 18.42 25.37
CA TRP A 174 4.36 17.24 24.67
C TRP A 174 4.98 16.25 25.66
N ASN A 175 4.41 15.07 25.80
CA ASN A 175 4.96 14.00 26.61
C ASN A 175 5.58 12.93 25.70
N THR A 176 6.73 12.40 26.11
CA THR A 176 7.34 11.24 25.46
C THR A 176 7.44 10.09 26.45
N LYS A 177 7.31 8.87 25.92
CA LYS A 177 7.62 7.67 26.67
C LYS A 177 9.02 7.23 26.28
N ARG A 178 9.95 7.27 27.24
CA ARG A 178 11.29 6.71 27.05
C ARG A 178 11.21 5.21 27.37
N ALA A 179 11.80 4.38 26.51
CA ALA A 179 12.04 2.99 26.86
C ALA A 179 13.03 2.97 28.04
N PRO A 180 12.68 2.37 29.20
CA PRO A 180 13.64 2.23 30.30
C PRO A 180 14.78 1.30 29.87
N GLY A 181 16.00 1.60 30.31
CA GLY A 181 17.23 0.97 29.84
C GLY A 181 17.22 -0.56 29.69
N SER A 182 17.90 -0.99 28.62
CA SER A 182 18.57 -2.28 28.40
C SER A 182 17.80 -3.62 28.51
N LYS A 183 16.51 -3.67 28.86
CA LYS A 183 15.71 -4.92 28.74
C LYS A 183 14.28 -4.69 28.23
N GLY A 184 14.17 -4.64 26.90
CA GLY A 184 12.93 -4.89 26.15
C GLY A 184 12.07 -3.66 25.88
N ASP A 185 12.41 -2.92 24.82
CA ASP A 185 11.73 -1.68 24.42
C ASP A 185 10.34 -1.96 23.84
N TYR A 186 9.30 -1.90 24.67
CA TYR A 186 7.91 -1.97 24.21
C TYR A 186 7.12 -0.73 24.63
N LEU A 187 6.44 -0.11 23.65
CA LEU A 187 5.54 1.03 23.89
C LEU A 187 4.38 0.63 24.81
N PHE A 188 3.73 -0.51 24.52
CA PHE A 188 2.65 -1.08 25.31
C PHE A 188 2.77 -2.61 25.34
N SER A 189 2.25 -3.24 26.41
CA SER A 189 2.23 -4.70 26.51
C SER A 189 1.38 -5.30 25.40
N HIS A 190 1.97 -6.20 24.59
CA HIS A 190 1.25 -6.88 23.51
C HIS A 190 0.05 -7.69 24.01
N LYS A 191 0.14 -8.28 25.21
CA LYS A 191 -0.95 -9.06 25.82
C LYS A 191 -2.13 -8.16 26.17
N ALA A 192 -1.84 -6.99 26.76
CA ALA A 192 -2.87 -6.02 27.11
C ALA A 192 -3.52 -5.42 25.85
N LEU A 193 -2.72 -5.04 24.84
CA LEU A 193 -3.23 -4.57 23.56
C LEU A 193 -4.16 -5.60 22.92
N SER A 194 -3.72 -6.87 22.86
CA SER A 194 -4.49 -7.98 22.30
C SER A 194 -5.85 -8.17 22.99
N LYS A 195 -5.89 -8.13 24.33
CA LYS A 195 -7.13 -8.26 25.12
C LYS A 195 -8.14 -7.15 24.78
N VAL A 196 -7.70 -5.89 24.79
CA VAL A 196 -8.59 -4.74 24.53
C VAL A 196 -9.01 -4.68 23.06
N PHE A 197 -8.07 -4.94 22.14
CA PHE A 197 -8.36 -5.00 20.71
C PHE A 197 -9.38 -6.08 20.38
N ARG A 198 -9.24 -7.29 20.95
CA ARG A 198 -10.22 -8.38 20.83
C ARG A 198 -11.61 -7.93 21.26
N ALA A 199 -11.73 -7.35 22.46
CA ALA A 199 -13.00 -6.86 22.96
C ALA A 199 -13.65 -5.84 22.02
N LYS A 200 -12.87 -4.86 21.51
CA LYS A 200 -13.36 -3.85 20.55
C LYS A 200 -13.82 -4.45 19.22
N ILE A 201 -13.10 -5.43 18.68
CA ILE A 201 -13.51 -6.09 17.43
C ILE A 201 -14.79 -6.90 17.65
N LEU A 202 -14.89 -7.71 18.70
CA LEU A 202 -16.08 -8.52 18.96
C LEU A 202 -17.31 -7.62 19.15
N ALA A 203 -17.18 -6.56 19.95
CA ALA A 203 -18.24 -5.58 20.14
C ALA A 203 -18.62 -4.89 18.82
N GLY A 204 -17.64 -4.49 18.01
CA GLY A 204 -17.89 -3.83 16.73
C GLY A 204 -18.54 -4.75 15.68
N ILE A 205 -18.23 -6.04 15.68
CA ILE A 205 -18.89 -7.02 14.81
C ILE A 205 -20.35 -7.18 15.22
N ALA A 206 -20.61 -7.33 16.53
CA ALA A 206 -21.97 -7.42 17.06
C ALA A 206 -22.80 -6.16 16.76
N GLN A 207 -22.22 -4.97 16.95
CA GLN A 207 -22.86 -3.69 16.61
C GLN A 207 -23.16 -3.54 15.12
N ALA A 208 -22.38 -4.18 14.25
CA ALA A 208 -22.63 -4.21 12.82
C ALA A 208 -23.72 -5.22 12.42
N GLY A 209 -24.34 -5.93 13.37
CA GLY A 209 -25.35 -6.96 13.11
C GLY A 209 -24.77 -8.22 12.44
N LEU A 210 -23.45 -8.43 12.55
CA LEU A 210 -22.77 -9.56 11.90
C LEU A 210 -22.58 -10.71 12.88
N ALA A 211 -22.76 -11.94 12.39
CA ALA A 211 -22.51 -13.13 13.19
C ALA A 211 -21.01 -13.35 13.42
N LEU A 212 -20.66 -13.70 14.66
CA LEU A 212 -19.31 -14.12 15.01
C LEU A 212 -19.07 -15.57 14.54
N PRO A 213 -17.81 -15.95 14.22
CA PRO A 213 -17.46 -17.35 14.02
C PRO A 213 -17.78 -18.17 15.26
N VAL A 214 -18.46 -19.31 15.07
CA VAL A 214 -18.89 -20.24 16.13
C VAL A 214 -17.74 -20.60 17.06
N ARG A 215 -16.55 -20.82 16.48
CA ARG A 215 -15.30 -21.04 17.22
C ARG A 215 -14.28 -20.01 16.77
N HIS A 216 -13.67 -19.34 17.73
CA HIS A 216 -12.54 -18.46 17.50
C HIS A 216 -11.64 -18.45 18.74
N PRO A 217 -10.32 -18.27 18.59
CA PRO A 217 -9.41 -18.34 19.73
C PRO A 217 -9.60 -17.17 20.69
N VAL A 218 -9.33 -17.44 21.97
CA VAL A 218 -9.31 -16.42 23.04
C VAL A 218 -8.05 -15.57 22.95
N CYS A 219 -6.91 -16.18 22.64
CA CYS A 219 -5.62 -15.50 22.51
C CYS A 219 -5.46 -14.92 21.10
N TRP A 220 -5.37 -13.59 21.00
CA TRP A 220 -5.12 -12.89 19.74
C TRP A 220 -3.67 -12.39 19.70
N VAL A 221 -3.17 -12.11 18.50
CA VAL A 221 -1.78 -11.64 18.31
C VAL A 221 -1.78 -10.17 17.93
N VAL A 222 -1.10 -9.38 18.75
CA VAL A 222 -0.72 -8.00 18.44
C VAL A 222 0.79 -7.92 18.61
N ASP A 223 1.50 -7.43 17.59
CA ASP A 223 2.92 -7.12 17.72
C ASP A 223 3.10 -5.64 18.05
N CYS A 224 4.11 -5.31 18.86
CA CYS A 224 4.55 -3.95 19.13
C CYS A 224 6.08 -3.94 19.14
N LYS A 225 6.70 -3.30 18.13
CA LYS A 225 8.16 -3.33 17.93
C LYS A 225 8.71 -1.93 17.71
N SER A 226 9.81 -1.59 18.39
CA SER A 226 10.56 -0.38 18.08
C SER A 226 11.08 -0.42 16.65
N VAL A 227 11.03 0.73 15.97
CA VAL A 227 11.50 0.93 14.59
C VAL A 227 12.34 2.21 14.45
N GLY A 228 12.96 2.66 15.54
CA GLY A 228 13.83 3.86 15.56
C GLY A 228 13.06 5.11 15.16
N SER A 229 13.52 5.85 14.14
CA SER A 229 12.81 7.04 13.63
C SER A 229 11.51 6.73 12.88
N GLY A 230 11.21 5.46 12.62
CA GLY A 230 10.06 5.03 11.84
C GLY A 230 10.25 5.10 10.31
N ASP A 231 11.34 5.70 9.81
CA ASP A 231 11.58 5.85 8.36
C ASP A 231 11.55 4.53 7.60
N LYS A 232 12.27 3.52 8.10
CA LYS A 232 12.31 2.19 7.47
C LYS A 232 10.92 1.55 7.46
N ALA A 233 10.12 1.76 8.50
CA ALA A 233 8.74 1.27 8.57
C ALA A 233 7.84 2.01 7.57
N LEU A 234 7.96 3.32 7.43
CA LEU A 234 7.21 4.10 6.43
C LEU A 234 7.59 3.71 5.00
N VAL A 235 8.88 3.54 4.70
CA VAL A 235 9.35 3.04 3.39
C VAL A 235 8.79 1.64 3.12
N TYR A 236 8.82 0.76 4.12
CA TYR A 236 8.25 -0.58 4.02
C TYR A 236 6.77 -0.52 3.68
N LEU A 237 5.95 0.21 4.45
CA LEU A 237 4.51 0.32 4.24
C LEU A 237 4.15 1.02 2.91
N GLY A 238 4.89 2.05 2.52
CA GLY A 238 4.68 2.75 1.24
C GLY A 238 4.75 1.80 0.03
N ARG A 239 5.66 0.82 0.07
CA ARG A 239 5.76 -0.21 -0.99
C ARG A 239 4.48 -1.03 -1.12
N TYR A 240 3.80 -1.37 -0.02
CA TYR A 240 2.56 -2.15 -0.05
C TYR A 240 1.33 -1.32 -0.42
N LEU A 241 1.37 0.00 -0.20
CA LEU A 241 0.27 0.88 -0.57
C LEU A 241 0.09 1.01 -2.08
N TYR A 242 1.19 1.10 -2.84
CA TYR A 242 1.18 1.55 -4.23
C TYR A 242 1.91 0.61 -5.22
N ARG A 243 2.46 -0.54 -4.82
CA ARG A 243 3.18 -1.45 -5.75
C ARG A 243 2.45 -2.77 -6.00
N GLY A 244 1.13 -2.76 -5.86
CA GLY A 244 0.31 -3.97 -5.91
C GLY A 244 0.69 -4.96 -4.80
N VAL A 245 0.17 -6.19 -4.90
CA VAL A 245 0.45 -7.25 -3.91
C VAL A 245 1.66 -8.12 -4.29
N ILE A 246 2.11 -8.01 -5.54
CA ILE A 246 3.26 -8.73 -6.09
C ILE A 246 4.04 -7.80 -7.02
N ALA A 247 5.36 -7.75 -6.87
CA ALA A 247 6.20 -7.06 -7.84
C ALA A 247 6.41 -7.93 -9.09
N GLU A 248 6.32 -7.35 -10.28
CA GLU A 248 6.46 -8.10 -11.54
C GLU A 248 7.78 -8.87 -11.65
N LYS A 249 8.88 -8.33 -11.10
CA LYS A 249 10.18 -9.03 -11.00
C LYS A 249 10.15 -10.33 -10.18
N ASN A 250 9.10 -10.56 -9.41
CA ASN A 250 8.91 -11.79 -8.63
C ASN A 250 8.06 -12.81 -9.37
N ILE A 251 7.46 -12.47 -10.51
CA ILE A 251 6.86 -13.44 -11.43
C ILE A 251 8.02 -13.97 -12.28
N VAL A 252 8.43 -15.21 -12.02
CA VAL A 252 9.69 -15.75 -12.54
C VAL A 252 9.51 -16.69 -13.72
N ALA A 253 8.37 -17.37 -13.83
CA ALA A 253 8.06 -18.23 -14.97
C ALA A 253 6.56 -18.30 -15.24
N VAL A 254 6.21 -18.44 -16.51
CA VAL A 254 4.89 -18.78 -17.01
C VAL A 254 5.08 -19.89 -18.05
N SER A 255 4.66 -21.11 -17.74
CA SER A 255 4.82 -22.28 -18.61
C SER A 255 3.81 -23.37 -18.26
N GLY A 256 3.35 -24.13 -19.25
CA GLY A 256 2.44 -25.27 -19.04
C GLY A 256 1.15 -24.91 -18.28
N GLY A 257 0.59 -23.73 -18.51
CA GLY A 257 -0.62 -23.25 -17.79
C GLY A 257 -0.38 -22.80 -16.34
N GLN A 258 0.87 -22.80 -15.87
CA GLN A 258 1.25 -22.47 -14.50
C GLN A 258 2.00 -21.15 -14.42
N VAL A 259 1.87 -20.46 -13.28
CA VAL A 259 2.63 -19.26 -12.93
C VAL A 259 3.45 -19.55 -11.69
N SER A 260 4.76 -19.34 -11.81
CA SER A 260 5.71 -19.45 -10.69
C SER A 260 6.13 -18.06 -10.21
N PHE A 261 5.99 -17.82 -8.92
CA PHE A 261 6.41 -16.56 -8.30
C PHE A 261 7.22 -16.77 -7.02
N ARG A 262 8.18 -15.87 -6.82
CA ARG A 262 9.11 -15.90 -5.71
C ARG A 262 8.63 -15.03 -4.55
N TYR A 263 8.74 -15.53 -3.33
CA TYR A 263 8.43 -14.78 -2.11
C TYR A 263 9.46 -15.07 -1.01
N GLN A 264 9.56 -14.18 -0.02
CA GLN A 264 10.37 -14.44 1.18
C GLN A 264 9.50 -15.08 2.25
N ASN A 265 9.91 -16.24 2.76
CA ASN A 265 9.21 -16.92 3.85
C ASN A 265 9.36 -16.11 5.15
N ALA A 266 8.23 -15.87 5.82
CA ALA A 266 8.20 -15.01 7.00
C ALA A 266 8.93 -15.63 8.21
N LYS A 267 8.96 -16.96 8.31
CA LYS A 267 9.61 -17.71 9.40
C LYS A 267 11.10 -17.94 9.09
N THR A 268 11.41 -18.57 7.96
CA THR A 268 12.78 -18.97 7.62
C THR A 268 13.62 -17.83 7.02
N LYS A 269 12.99 -16.73 6.61
CA LYS A 269 13.61 -15.60 5.88
C LYS A 269 14.23 -15.96 4.53
N LYS A 270 14.12 -17.22 4.09
CA LYS A 270 14.62 -17.70 2.80
C LYS A 270 13.69 -17.28 1.67
N MET A 271 14.26 -17.15 0.47
CA MET A 271 13.49 -16.97 -0.76
C MET A 271 12.97 -18.33 -1.21
N GLU A 272 11.67 -18.42 -1.45
CA GLU A 272 10.96 -19.64 -1.86
C GLU A 272 10.13 -19.37 -3.12
N LEU A 273 9.78 -20.44 -3.83
CA LEU A 273 8.95 -20.41 -5.02
C LEU A 273 7.55 -20.97 -4.71
N ARG A 274 6.52 -20.33 -5.25
CA ARG A 274 5.16 -20.88 -5.30
C ARG A 274 4.74 -20.97 -6.76
N THR A 275 4.33 -22.16 -7.18
CA THR A 275 3.78 -22.43 -8.51
C THR A 275 2.32 -22.82 -8.37
N VAL A 276 1.46 -22.18 -9.16
CA VAL A 276 0.01 -22.40 -9.17
C VAL A 276 -0.54 -22.20 -10.59
N PRO A 277 -1.71 -22.77 -10.94
CA PRO A 277 -2.36 -22.52 -12.22
C PRO A 277 -2.56 -21.02 -12.46
N GLY A 278 -2.48 -20.57 -13.71
CA GLY A 278 -2.57 -19.15 -14.05
C GLY A 278 -3.85 -18.46 -13.56
N ALA A 279 -5.00 -19.14 -13.71
CA ALA A 279 -6.27 -18.68 -13.15
C ALA A 279 -6.22 -18.51 -11.62
N GLN A 280 -5.63 -19.47 -10.90
CA GLN A 280 -5.45 -19.39 -9.46
C GLN A 280 -4.49 -18.26 -9.07
N PHE A 281 -3.42 -18.03 -9.82
CA PHE A 281 -2.51 -16.89 -9.60
C PHE A 281 -3.25 -15.56 -9.71
N LEU A 282 -4.06 -15.37 -10.77
CA LEU A 282 -4.84 -14.15 -10.94
C LEU A 282 -5.86 -13.97 -9.82
N TRP A 283 -6.54 -15.04 -9.39
CA TRP A 283 -7.41 -15.02 -8.21
C TRP A 283 -6.66 -14.59 -6.95
N LEU A 284 -5.46 -15.15 -6.71
CA LEU A 284 -4.62 -14.81 -5.57
C LEU A 284 -4.23 -13.32 -5.55
N VAL A 285 -4.10 -12.68 -6.73
CA VAL A 285 -3.84 -11.24 -6.86
C VAL A 285 -5.12 -10.42 -6.64
N LEU A 286 -6.23 -10.82 -7.26
CA LEU A 286 -7.48 -10.05 -7.28
C LEU A 286 -8.26 -10.06 -5.96
N GLN A 287 -8.13 -11.10 -5.14
CA GLN A 287 -8.79 -11.14 -3.82
C GLN A 287 -8.36 -9.99 -2.87
N HIS A 288 -7.28 -9.27 -3.22
CA HIS A 288 -6.74 -8.11 -2.47
C HIS A 288 -7.16 -6.76 -3.05
N VAL A 289 -8.01 -6.75 -4.07
CA VAL A 289 -8.66 -5.53 -4.55
C VAL A 289 -9.61 -5.04 -3.47
N LEU A 290 -9.47 -3.76 -3.11
CA LEU A 290 -10.23 -3.16 -2.03
C LEU A 290 -11.51 -2.52 -2.57
N PRO A 291 -12.58 -2.43 -1.77
CA PRO A 291 -13.81 -1.78 -2.17
C PRO A 291 -13.58 -0.35 -2.69
N LYS A 292 -14.35 0.06 -3.69
CA LYS A 292 -14.30 1.43 -4.24
C LYS A 292 -14.39 2.46 -3.11
N GLY A 293 -13.50 3.45 -3.13
CA GLY A 293 -13.46 4.53 -2.14
C GLY A 293 -12.80 4.17 -0.81
N PHE A 294 -12.50 2.89 -0.53
CA PHE A 294 -11.88 2.51 0.74
C PHE A 294 -10.46 3.08 0.87
N ARG A 295 -10.20 3.86 1.92
CA ARG A 295 -8.85 4.41 2.20
C ARG A 295 -7.96 3.38 2.89
N ARG A 296 -7.00 2.83 2.14
CA ARG A 296 -6.02 1.83 2.63
C ARG A 296 -5.07 2.38 3.71
N ALA A 297 -4.75 3.67 3.64
CA ALA A 297 -3.93 4.37 4.63
C ALA A 297 -4.74 5.49 5.30
N ARG A 298 -4.54 5.68 6.61
CA ARG A 298 -5.18 6.73 7.41
C ARG A 298 -4.16 7.31 8.38
N ASN A 299 -4.24 8.61 8.63
CA ASN A 299 -3.45 9.25 9.67
C ASN A 299 -4.40 9.62 10.80
N PHE A 300 -4.01 9.33 12.03
CA PHE A 300 -4.84 9.50 13.22
C PHE A 300 -4.18 10.40 14.26
N GLY A 301 -5.02 10.93 15.16
CA GLY A 301 -4.60 11.78 16.27
C GLY A 301 -3.79 12.98 15.80
N ILE A 302 -2.68 13.27 16.47
CA ILE A 302 -1.84 14.43 16.13
C ILE A 302 -1.23 14.35 14.72
N LEU A 303 -1.14 13.16 14.10
CA LEU A 303 -0.65 12.98 12.73
C LEU A 303 -1.74 13.17 11.67
N HIS A 304 -3.00 13.35 12.07
CA HIS A 304 -4.15 13.55 11.18
C HIS A 304 -3.96 14.76 10.26
N SER A 305 -4.58 14.74 9.07
CA SER A 305 -4.46 15.81 8.05
C SER A 305 -4.95 17.18 8.51
N ASN A 306 -5.80 17.24 9.54
CA ASN A 306 -6.31 18.49 10.10
C ASN A 306 -5.41 19.05 11.21
N CYS A 307 -4.40 18.30 11.65
CA CYS A 307 -3.47 18.70 12.71
C CYS A 307 -2.20 19.38 12.18
N LYS A 308 -2.23 19.95 10.97
CA LYS A 308 -1.05 20.59 10.35
C LYS A 308 -0.46 21.67 11.23
N ARG A 309 -1.30 22.56 11.78
CA ARG A 309 -0.87 23.65 12.68
C ARG A 309 -0.19 23.10 13.93
N LEU A 310 -0.79 22.07 14.55
CA LEU A 310 -0.21 21.40 15.73
C LEU A 310 1.13 20.75 15.40
N ILE A 311 1.24 20.05 14.28
CA ILE A 311 2.49 19.42 13.86
C ILE A 311 3.58 20.46 13.61
N THR A 312 3.27 21.55 12.91
CA THR A 312 4.22 22.66 12.71
C THR A 312 4.63 23.29 14.04
N LEU A 313 3.71 23.48 14.98
CA LEU A 313 4.04 23.98 16.32
C LEU A 313 4.97 23.00 17.05
N LEU A 314 4.70 21.69 17.00
CA LEU A 314 5.55 20.67 17.60
C LEU A 314 6.95 20.66 16.95
N HIS A 315 7.07 20.87 15.64
CA HIS A 315 8.39 21.02 14.98
C HIS A 315 9.19 22.18 15.54
N VAL A 316 8.55 23.33 15.77
CA VAL A 316 9.20 24.51 16.37
C VAL A 316 9.58 24.23 17.82
N LEU A 317 8.63 23.79 18.64
CA LEU A 317 8.85 23.56 20.09
C LEU A 317 9.88 22.46 20.36
N LEU A 318 9.90 21.41 19.54
CA LEU A 318 10.83 20.29 19.68
C LEU A 318 12.13 20.48 18.87
N LYS A 319 12.34 21.67 18.28
CA LYS A 319 13.53 22.02 17.49
C LYS A 319 13.85 20.97 16.41
N CYS A 320 12.82 20.46 15.76
CA CYS A 320 12.92 19.44 14.73
C CYS A 320 12.60 20.05 13.37
N LEU A 321 13.53 19.93 12.42
CA LEU A 321 13.32 20.35 11.05
C LEU A 321 13.02 19.11 10.19
N PRO A 322 11.74 18.78 9.92
CA PRO A 322 11.42 17.69 9.03
C PRO A 322 11.79 18.06 7.58
N PRO A 323 12.05 17.08 6.70
CA PRO A 323 12.27 17.36 5.30
C PRO A 323 11.03 18.03 4.69
N ARG A 324 11.23 19.12 3.93
CA ARG A 324 10.14 19.73 3.16
C ARG A 324 9.68 18.74 2.11
N VAL A 325 8.36 18.69 1.87
CA VAL A 325 7.78 17.77 0.89
C VAL A 325 8.38 18.01 -0.49
N THR A 326 8.55 19.27 -0.90
CA THR A 326 9.13 19.66 -2.20
C THR A 326 10.53 19.07 -2.41
N ASP A 327 11.37 19.13 -1.37
CA ASP A 327 12.78 18.75 -1.43
C ASP A 327 12.94 17.23 -1.37
N ALA A 328 11.99 16.55 -0.71
CA ALA A 328 11.95 15.09 -0.62
C ALA A 328 11.32 14.39 -1.84
N LEU A 329 10.70 15.14 -2.76
CA LEU A 329 10.08 14.57 -3.95
C LEU A 329 11.11 14.34 -5.05
N ARG A 330 11.34 13.06 -5.37
CA ARG A 330 12.15 12.69 -6.52
C ARG A 330 11.44 13.14 -7.79
N LYS A 331 12.11 13.99 -8.59
CA LYS A 331 11.63 14.34 -9.94
C LYS A 331 11.52 13.06 -10.77
N ARG A 332 10.46 12.96 -11.57
CA ARG A 332 10.30 11.85 -12.51
C ARG A 332 11.42 11.91 -13.54
N SER A 333 12.04 10.78 -13.85
CA SER A 333 12.99 10.70 -14.95
C SER A 333 12.32 11.19 -16.23
N PRO A 334 12.98 12.08 -17.00
CA PRO A 334 12.46 12.51 -18.29
C PRO A 334 12.37 11.31 -19.24
N ILE A 335 11.48 11.41 -20.22
CA ILE A 335 11.45 10.46 -21.33
C ILE A 335 12.60 10.85 -22.25
N ALA A 336 13.53 9.93 -22.48
CA ALA A 336 14.69 10.18 -23.34
C ALA A 336 14.35 9.84 -24.80
N CYS A 337 14.81 10.70 -25.71
CA CYS A 337 14.69 10.50 -27.14
C CYS A 337 15.53 9.27 -27.57
N PRO A 338 14.98 8.31 -28.33
CA PRO A 338 15.74 7.16 -28.78
C PRO A 338 16.79 7.51 -29.84
N CYS A 339 16.73 8.70 -30.48
CA CYS A 339 17.70 9.10 -31.51
C CYS A 339 18.93 9.80 -30.92
N CYS A 340 18.76 10.71 -29.94
CA CYS A 340 19.84 11.56 -29.43
C CYS A 340 20.00 11.51 -27.90
N GLY A 341 19.10 10.84 -27.17
CA GLY A 341 19.13 10.79 -25.71
C GLY A 341 18.60 12.03 -24.98
N ALA A 342 18.29 13.11 -25.72
CA ALA A 342 17.74 14.35 -25.16
C ALA A 342 16.40 14.13 -24.45
N ALA A 343 16.03 15.06 -23.57
CA ALA A 343 14.71 15.03 -22.95
C ALA A 343 13.60 15.24 -24.00
N MET A 344 12.45 14.64 -23.75
CA MET A 344 11.27 14.80 -24.58
C MET A 344 10.14 15.46 -23.78
N SER A 345 9.46 16.40 -24.42
CA SER A 345 8.29 17.09 -23.89
C SER A 345 6.98 16.40 -24.30
N ILE A 346 6.00 16.39 -23.38
CA ILE A 346 4.67 15.84 -23.64
C ILE A 346 3.87 16.85 -24.47
N VAL A 347 3.50 16.49 -25.69
CA VAL A 347 2.73 17.35 -26.61
C VAL A 347 1.23 17.09 -26.49
N GLN A 348 0.83 15.82 -26.39
CA GLN A 348 -0.56 15.42 -26.31
C GLN A 348 -0.73 14.22 -25.40
N THR A 349 -1.85 14.13 -24.69
CA THR A 349 -2.19 12.98 -23.84
C THR A 349 -3.54 12.37 -24.22
N ARG A 350 -3.82 11.17 -23.71
CA ARG A 350 -5.11 10.48 -23.87
C ARG A 350 -5.49 10.14 -25.32
N MET A 351 -4.51 9.93 -26.19
CA MET A 351 -4.76 9.52 -27.58
C MET A 351 -5.23 8.07 -27.64
N ARG A 352 -6.38 7.80 -28.29
CA ARG A 352 -6.90 6.44 -28.50
C ARG A 352 -6.24 5.73 -29.68
N ARG A 353 -6.03 6.47 -30.77
CA ARG A 353 -5.37 5.99 -31.99
C ARG A 353 -4.31 7.04 -32.37
N PRO A 354 -3.02 6.76 -32.18
CA PRO A 354 -2.00 7.65 -32.74
C PRO A 354 -2.13 7.62 -34.27
N PRO A 355 -1.80 8.73 -34.96
CA PRO A 355 -1.61 8.72 -36.40
C PRO A 355 -0.73 7.53 -36.80
N LYS A 356 -1.08 6.83 -37.89
CA LYS A 356 -0.16 5.85 -38.47
C LYS A 356 1.15 6.59 -38.79
N PRO A 357 2.33 5.98 -38.55
CA PRO A 357 3.55 6.50 -39.13
C PRO A 357 3.30 6.70 -40.63
N ILE A 358 3.58 7.90 -41.14
CA ILE A 358 3.64 8.09 -42.59
C ILE A 358 4.81 7.20 -43.01
N GLU A 359 4.52 6.09 -43.69
CA GLU A 359 5.56 5.32 -44.35
C GLU A 359 6.25 6.29 -45.30
N ALA A 360 7.52 6.61 -45.04
CA ALA A 360 8.32 7.34 -46.00
C ALA A 360 8.23 6.54 -47.31
N GLN A 361 7.68 7.16 -48.35
CA GLN A 361 7.63 6.57 -49.68
C GLN A 361 9.08 6.29 -50.12
N ALA A 362 9.54 5.07 -49.89
CA ALA A 362 10.69 4.52 -50.56
C ALA A 362 10.23 4.22 -52.00
N GLY A 363 10.37 5.21 -52.89
CA GLY A 363 9.95 5.05 -54.27
C GLY A 363 10.06 6.33 -55.09
N MET A 364 11.28 6.69 -55.49
CA MET A 364 11.58 6.95 -56.91
C MET A 364 13.10 6.94 -57.07
N ALA A 365 13.63 5.74 -57.32
CA ALA A 365 14.80 5.56 -58.16
C ALA A 365 14.27 5.46 -59.60
N THR A 366 14.65 6.44 -60.43
CA THR A 366 14.72 6.49 -61.91
C THR A 366 14.84 7.98 -62.28
N MET A 367 15.81 8.50 -63.01
CA MET A 367 16.94 7.99 -63.81
C MET A 367 18.12 8.94 -63.64
#